data_AF-A0A2D4FTN9-F1
#
_entry.id   AF-A0A2D4FTN9-F1
#
_cell.length_a   1.000
_cell.length_b   1.000
_cell.length_c   1.000
_cell.angle_alpha   90.00
_cell.angle_beta   90.00
_cell.angle_gamma   90.00
#
_symmetry.space_group_name_H-M   'P 1'
#
loop_
_entity.id
_entity.type
_entity.pdbx_description
1 polymer ?
#
loop_
_entity_poly.entity_id
_entity_poly.type
_entity_poly.pdbx_seq_one_letter_code
_entity_poly.pdbx_strand_id
1 'polypeptide(L)'
;ILEHCTAEQTLPILEELHQHTEQLVQDQYGNYVIQHVLEHGRPEDKSKIVTEIRGKVLTLSQHKFASNVVEKCVTHASRAERALLIDEVCCQNDGPHSALYTMMKDQYANYVVQKMIDMAEPAQRKIIMHKIRPHITTLRKYTYGKHILAKLEKYYLKNNADLGPVGGPPNGML
;
A
#
# COMPACT_ATOMS: atom_id res chain seq x y z
N ILE A 1 15.97 15.62 -16.94
CA ILE A 1 15.15 16.86 -16.92
C ILE A 1 14.66 17.13 -15.51
N LEU A 2 13.84 16.25 -14.88
CA LEU A 2 13.39 16.46 -13.50
C LEU A 2 14.54 16.58 -12.47
N GLU A 3 15.66 15.89 -12.69
CA GLU A 3 16.84 15.92 -11.79
C GLU A 3 17.90 16.98 -12.16
N HIS A 4 17.79 17.62 -13.34
CA HIS A 4 18.89 18.42 -13.91
C HIS A 4 18.48 19.84 -14.34
N CYS A 5 17.23 20.22 -14.12
CA CYS A 5 16.69 21.53 -14.49
C CYS A 5 16.31 22.34 -13.24
N THR A 6 16.29 23.67 -13.34
CA THR A 6 15.87 24.53 -12.23
C THR A 6 14.38 24.36 -11.94
N ALA A 7 13.93 24.73 -10.73
CA ALA A 7 12.52 24.65 -10.35
C ALA A 7 11.59 25.42 -11.32
N GLU A 8 12.05 26.55 -11.87
CA GLU A 8 11.33 27.35 -12.87
C GLU A 8 11.15 26.62 -14.21
N GLN A 9 12.12 25.79 -14.60
CA GLN A 9 12.07 25.02 -15.84
C GLN A 9 11.25 23.73 -15.70
N THR A 10 11.15 23.17 -14.49
CA THR A 10 10.39 21.94 -14.24
C THR A 10 8.91 22.21 -13.95
N LEU A 11 8.54 23.42 -13.54
CA LEU A 11 7.17 23.81 -13.24
C LEU A 11 6.16 23.52 -14.36
N PRO A 12 6.36 23.99 -15.62
CA PRO A 12 5.41 23.73 -16.70
C PRO A 12 5.26 22.23 -17.01
N ILE A 13 6.35 21.49 -16.89
CA ILE A 13 6.39 20.04 -17.13
C ILE A 13 5.61 19.31 -16.03
N LEU A 14 5.74 19.75 -14.77
CA LEU A 14 4.98 19.20 -13.66
C LEU A 14 3.49 19.50 -13.79
N GLU A 15 3.11 20.69 -14.29
CA GLU A 15 1.72 21.03 -14.55
C GLU A 15 1.09 20.10 -15.60
N GLU A 16 1.78 19.87 -16.72
CA GLU A 16 1.33 18.92 -17.74
C GLU A 16 1.27 17.48 -17.21
N LEU A 17 2.27 17.06 -16.43
CA LEU A 17 2.26 15.75 -15.75
C LEU A 17 1.04 15.58 -14.84
N HIS A 18 0.70 16.61 -14.06
CA HIS A 18 -0.47 16.57 -13.16
C HIS A 18 -1.78 16.41 -13.95
N GLN A 19 -1.91 17.04 -15.13
CA GLN A 19 -3.08 16.89 -16.01
C GLN A 19 -3.24 15.46 -16.56
N HIS A 20 -2.13 14.72 -16.68
CA HIS A 20 -2.10 13.36 -17.23
C HIS A 20 -1.84 12.27 -16.18
N THR A 21 -1.92 12.58 -14.89
CA THR A 21 -1.52 11.65 -13.82
C THR A 21 -2.26 10.31 -13.91
N GLU A 22 -3.57 10.29 -14.10
CA GLU A 22 -4.34 9.03 -14.19
C GLU A 22 -3.90 8.10 -15.33
N GLN A 23 -3.47 8.67 -16.45
CA GLN A 23 -2.95 7.91 -17.59
C GLN A 23 -1.53 7.43 -17.30
N LEU A 24 -0.69 8.32 -16.77
CA LEU A 24 0.72 8.04 -16.50
C LEU A 24 0.91 6.98 -15.41
N VAL A 25 0.05 6.92 -14.38
CA VAL A 25 0.17 5.90 -13.32
C VAL A 25 -0.01 4.48 -13.84
N GLN A 26 -0.77 4.30 -14.93
CA GLN A 26 -1.02 3.01 -15.56
C GLN A 26 -0.09 2.75 -16.76
N ASP A 27 0.59 3.78 -17.28
CA ASP A 27 1.51 3.61 -18.40
C ASP A 27 2.77 2.84 -18.01
N GLN A 28 3.29 2.01 -18.92
CA GLN A 28 4.46 1.16 -18.70
C GLN A 28 5.76 1.95 -18.45
N TYR A 29 5.85 3.20 -18.92
CA TYR A 29 6.99 4.09 -18.70
C TYR A 29 6.61 5.27 -17.80
N GLY A 30 5.42 5.85 -18.00
CA GLY A 30 4.90 6.99 -17.24
C GLY A 30 4.84 6.73 -15.74
N ASN A 31 4.60 5.49 -15.33
CA ASN A 31 4.56 5.14 -13.90
C ASN A 31 5.89 5.46 -13.20
N TYR A 32 7.04 5.32 -13.88
CA TYR A 32 8.34 5.64 -13.30
C TYR A 32 8.52 7.14 -13.09
N VAL A 33 7.93 7.97 -13.96
CA VAL A 33 7.94 9.42 -13.80
C VAL A 33 7.13 9.82 -12.56
N ILE A 34 5.94 9.23 -12.39
CA ILE A 34 5.11 9.48 -11.20
C ILE A 34 5.82 9.01 -9.93
N GLN A 35 6.44 7.82 -9.95
CA GLN A 35 7.23 7.32 -8.82
C GLN A 35 8.38 8.27 -8.48
N HIS A 36 9.08 8.81 -9.48
CA HIS A 36 10.17 9.75 -9.27
C HIS A 36 9.68 11.04 -8.57
N VAL A 37 8.52 11.58 -8.95
CA VAL A 37 7.90 12.72 -8.26
C VAL A 37 7.50 12.36 -6.82
N LEU A 38 6.97 11.17 -6.58
CA LEU A 38 6.64 10.70 -5.23
C LEU A 38 7.87 10.58 -4.32
N GLU A 39 9.02 10.18 -4.86
CA GLU A 39 10.26 10.05 -4.10
C GLU A 39 10.93 11.40 -3.86
N HIS A 40 11.15 12.18 -4.91
CA HIS A 40 12.04 13.34 -4.91
C HIS A 40 11.34 14.69 -5.10
N GLY A 41 10.07 14.69 -5.48
CA GLY A 41 9.29 15.91 -5.74
C GLY A 41 8.92 16.68 -4.48
N ARG A 42 8.30 17.85 -4.67
CA ARG A 42 7.82 18.70 -3.57
C ARG A 42 6.59 18.07 -2.90
N PRO A 43 6.36 18.31 -1.59
CA PRO A 43 5.19 17.79 -0.89
C PRO A 43 3.86 18.08 -1.62
N GLU A 44 3.69 19.28 -2.16
CA GLU A 44 2.51 19.67 -2.94
C GLU A 44 2.25 18.83 -4.19
N ASP A 45 3.30 18.43 -4.90
CA ASP A 45 3.19 17.57 -6.08
C ASP A 45 2.85 16.13 -5.68
N LYS A 46 3.42 15.65 -4.56
CA LYS A 46 3.07 14.35 -3.98
C LYS A 46 1.60 14.33 -3.57
N SER A 47 1.13 15.39 -2.90
CA SER A 47 -0.27 15.52 -2.47
C SER A 47 -1.25 15.52 -3.64
N LYS A 48 -0.92 16.16 -4.76
CA LYS A 48 -1.73 16.11 -5.99
C LYS A 48 -1.84 14.67 -6.52
N ILE A 49 -0.72 13.97 -6.63
CA ILE A 49 -0.71 12.56 -7.08
C ILE A 49 -1.53 11.69 -6.12
N VAL A 50 -1.35 11.83 -4.80
CA VAL A 50 -2.11 11.05 -3.82
C VAL A 50 -3.61 11.32 -3.90
N THR A 51 -3.99 12.56 -4.20
CA THR A 51 -5.40 12.93 -4.41
C THR A 51 -6.00 12.19 -5.61
N GLU A 52 -5.25 12.03 -6.71
CA GLU A 52 -5.69 11.27 -7.89
C GLU A 52 -5.80 9.75 -7.65
N ILE A 53 -4.95 9.21 -6.75
CA ILE A 53 -4.99 7.79 -6.38
C ILE A 53 -6.15 7.46 -5.42
N ARG A 54 -6.54 8.42 -4.58
CA ARG A 54 -7.60 8.23 -3.58
C ARG A 54 -8.93 7.90 -4.26
N GLY A 55 -9.67 6.97 -3.67
CA GLY A 55 -10.91 6.40 -4.22
C GLY A 55 -10.67 5.32 -5.28
N LYS A 56 -9.43 5.10 -5.70
CA LYS A 56 -9.04 4.13 -6.74
C LYS A 56 -8.01 3.12 -6.23
N VAL A 57 -7.74 3.08 -4.91
CA VAL A 57 -6.62 2.29 -4.35
C VAL A 57 -6.76 0.80 -4.67
N LEU A 58 -7.97 0.24 -4.53
CA LEU A 58 -8.21 -1.17 -4.85
C LEU A 58 -7.86 -1.49 -6.32
N THR A 59 -8.45 -0.76 -7.26
CA THR A 59 -8.29 -0.98 -8.70
C THR A 59 -6.84 -0.78 -9.14
N LEU A 60 -6.20 0.30 -8.71
CA LEU A 60 -4.82 0.59 -9.11
C LEU A 60 -3.82 -0.39 -8.49
N SER A 61 -4.10 -0.92 -7.30
CA SER A 61 -3.25 -1.93 -6.66
C SER A 61 -3.23 -3.26 -7.41
N GLN A 62 -4.27 -3.58 -8.17
CA GLN A 62 -4.36 -4.79 -9.01
C GLN A 62 -3.77 -4.59 -10.40
N HIS A 63 -3.26 -3.40 -10.71
CA HIS A 63 -2.66 -3.10 -12.00
C HIS A 63 -1.15 -3.26 -11.96
N LYS A 64 -0.57 -3.99 -12.93
CA LYS A 64 0.86 -4.34 -13.00
C LYS A 64 1.81 -3.14 -12.79
N PHE A 65 1.47 -1.98 -13.36
CA PHE A 65 2.31 -0.78 -13.28
C PHE A 65 1.88 0.15 -12.14
N ALA A 66 0.57 0.33 -11.95
CA ALA A 66 0.07 1.32 -11.00
C ALA A 66 0.20 0.84 -9.55
N SER A 67 0.29 -0.47 -9.30
CA SER A 67 0.55 -1.01 -7.96
C SER A 67 1.84 -0.43 -7.37
N ASN A 68 2.88 -0.25 -8.19
CA ASN A 68 4.15 0.36 -7.77
C ASN A 68 3.96 1.83 -7.36
N VAL A 69 3.11 2.57 -8.07
CA VAL A 69 2.77 3.96 -7.72
C VAL A 69 2.03 4.02 -6.38
N VAL A 70 1.07 3.10 -6.15
CA VAL A 70 0.35 3.02 -4.88
C VAL A 70 1.32 2.71 -3.73
N GLU A 71 2.28 1.79 -3.92
CA GLU A 71 3.34 1.54 -2.92
C GLU A 71 4.17 2.79 -2.62
N LYS A 72 4.53 3.59 -3.64
CA LYS A 72 5.24 4.87 -3.44
C LYS A 72 4.38 5.91 -2.73
N CYS A 73 3.09 5.99 -3.03
CA CYS A 73 2.16 6.86 -2.30
C CYS A 73 2.12 6.48 -0.81
N VAL A 74 1.94 5.20 -0.49
CA VAL A 74 1.96 4.73 0.90
C VAL A 74 3.31 5.05 1.55
N THR A 75 4.42 4.93 0.84
CA THR A 75 5.77 5.15 1.40
C THR A 75 6.09 6.63 1.64
N HIS A 76 5.77 7.51 0.68
CA HIS A 76 6.29 8.87 0.62
C HIS A 76 5.25 9.98 0.85
N ALA A 77 3.96 9.63 0.92
CA ALA A 77 2.94 10.59 1.32
C ALA A 77 3.09 11.03 2.79
N SER A 78 2.45 12.15 3.14
CA SER A 78 2.37 12.59 4.52
C SER A 78 1.68 11.52 5.40
N ARG A 79 1.86 11.62 6.72
CA ARG A 79 1.22 10.68 7.67
C ARG A 79 -0.30 10.66 7.52
N ALA A 80 -0.92 11.83 7.37
CA ALA A 80 -2.36 11.98 7.22
C ALA A 80 -2.85 11.36 5.90
N GLU A 81 -2.19 11.65 4.78
CA GLU A 81 -2.55 11.11 3.47
C GLU A 81 -2.37 9.60 3.39
N ARG A 82 -1.25 9.07 3.92
CA ARG A 82 -1.05 7.62 4.03
C ARG A 82 -2.18 6.97 4.83
N ALA A 83 -2.58 7.58 5.95
CA ALA A 83 -3.67 7.05 6.76
C ALA A 83 -4.97 6.96 5.94
N LEU A 84 -5.30 7.98 5.15
CA LEU A 84 -6.47 7.97 4.27
C LEU A 84 -6.44 6.81 3.26
N LEU A 85 -5.29 6.57 2.62
CA LEU A 85 -5.15 5.47 1.64
C LEU A 85 -5.30 4.09 2.27
N ILE A 86 -4.79 3.90 3.48
CA ILE A 86 -4.90 2.63 4.21
C ILE A 86 -6.34 2.43 4.74
N ASP A 87 -6.97 3.49 5.24
CA ASP A 87 -8.35 3.45 5.71
C ASP A 87 -9.33 3.16 4.58
N GLU A 88 -9.09 3.68 3.38
CA GLU A 88 -9.85 3.34 2.17
C GLU A 88 -9.90 1.82 1.96
N VAL A 89 -8.75 1.15 1.94
CA VAL A 89 -8.67 -0.31 1.77
C VAL A 89 -9.31 -1.08 2.93
N CYS A 90 -9.20 -0.55 4.16
CA CYS A 90 -9.81 -1.18 5.32
C CYS A 90 -11.34 -1.07 5.31
N CYS A 91 -11.90 0.03 4.81
CA CYS A 91 -13.32 0.34 4.88
C CYS A 91 -14.10 -0.05 3.62
N GLN A 92 -13.42 -0.17 2.47
CA GLN A 92 -14.05 -0.49 1.19
C GLN A 92 -14.35 -1.98 1.04
N ASN A 93 -15.47 -2.28 0.37
CA ASN A 93 -15.84 -3.62 -0.07
C ASN A 93 -15.61 -3.77 -1.58
N ASP A 94 -15.43 -5.01 -1.99
CA ASP A 94 -15.32 -5.49 -3.37
C ASP A 94 -16.34 -6.63 -3.55
N GLY A 95 -17.56 -6.26 -3.97
CA GLY A 95 -18.71 -7.15 -3.96
C GLY A 95 -18.98 -7.74 -2.56
N PRO A 96 -19.00 -9.08 -2.38
CA PRO A 96 -19.24 -9.72 -1.09
C PRO A 96 -18.02 -9.75 -0.17
N HIS A 97 -16.87 -9.25 -0.62
CA HIS A 97 -15.61 -9.30 0.11
C HIS A 97 -15.14 -7.91 0.53
N SER A 98 -14.22 -7.83 1.50
CA SER A 98 -13.51 -6.57 1.75
C SER A 98 -12.44 -6.34 0.70
N ALA A 99 -12.16 -5.08 0.36
CA ALA A 99 -11.08 -4.72 -0.56
C ALA A 99 -9.73 -5.30 -0.09
N LEU A 100 -9.45 -5.22 1.22
CA LEU A 100 -8.25 -5.83 1.81
C LEU A 100 -8.17 -7.36 1.53
N TYR A 101 -9.28 -8.09 1.66
CA TYR A 101 -9.30 -9.53 1.39
C TYR A 101 -9.00 -9.84 -0.09
N THR A 102 -9.61 -9.08 -1.01
CA THR A 102 -9.31 -9.20 -2.45
C THR A 102 -7.82 -8.92 -2.71
N MET A 103 -7.29 -7.82 -2.20
CA MET A 103 -5.92 -7.39 -2.47
C MET A 103 -4.86 -8.39 -1.97
N MET A 104 -5.08 -9.00 -0.79
CA MET A 104 -4.14 -10.00 -0.25
C MET A 104 -3.96 -11.25 -1.15
N LYS A 105 -4.92 -11.52 -2.03
CA LYS A 105 -4.92 -12.69 -2.91
C LYS A 105 -4.48 -12.37 -4.33
N ASP A 106 -4.34 -11.10 -4.66
CA ASP A 106 -3.97 -10.65 -6.00
C ASP A 106 -2.46 -10.68 -6.23
N GLN A 107 -2.05 -10.88 -7.49
CA GLN A 107 -0.64 -11.02 -7.87
C GLN A 107 0.18 -9.73 -7.73
N TYR A 108 -0.45 -8.56 -7.74
CA TYR A 108 0.19 -7.25 -7.58
C TYR A 108 -0.21 -6.59 -6.26
N ALA A 109 -1.49 -6.59 -5.92
CA ALA A 109 -1.99 -5.86 -4.75
C ALA A 109 -1.49 -6.43 -3.41
N ASN A 110 -1.06 -7.69 -3.37
CA ASN A 110 -0.45 -8.27 -2.17
C ASN A 110 0.81 -7.52 -1.73
N TYR A 111 1.57 -6.92 -2.67
CA TYR A 111 2.74 -6.10 -2.35
C TYR A 111 2.33 -4.78 -1.72
N VAL A 112 1.26 -4.15 -2.23
CA VAL A 112 0.67 -2.94 -1.63
C VAL A 112 0.21 -3.20 -0.20
N VAL A 113 -0.47 -4.32 0.07
CA VAL A 113 -0.89 -4.67 1.44
C VAL A 113 0.31 -4.84 2.36
N GLN A 114 1.38 -5.51 1.91
CA GLN A 114 2.62 -5.64 2.69
C GLN A 114 3.25 -4.26 2.99
N LYS A 115 3.22 -3.34 2.02
CA LYS A 115 3.69 -1.97 2.21
C LYS A 115 2.86 -1.20 3.22
N MET A 116 1.54 -1.34 3.16
CA MET A 116 0.63 -0.74 4.14
C MET A 116 0.91 -1.25 5.55
N ILE A 117 1.20 -2.54 5.74
CA ILE A 117 1.56 -3.11 7.04
C ILE A 117 2.86 -2.48 7.59
N ASP A 118 3.86 -2.30 6.73
CA ASP A 118 5.14 -1.68 7.10
C ASP A 118 4.95 -0.22 7.55
N MET A 119 4.19 0.55 6.76
CA MET A 119 4.09 2.01 6.92
C MET A 119 2.95 2.48 7.84
N ALA A 120 2.00 1.60 8.17
CA ALA A 120 0.88 1.92 9.06
C ALA A 120 1.36 2.33 10.46
N GLU A 121 0.73 3.34 11.04
CA GLU A 121 0.91 3.67 12.45
C GLU A 121 0.30 2.57 13.35
N PRO A 122 0.72 2.44 14.63
CA PRO A 122 0.30 1.33 15.48
C PRO A 122 -1.22 1.13 15.59
N ALA A 123 -2.00 2.21 15.66
CA ALA A 123 -3.46 2.14 15.71
C ALA A 123 -4.05 1.56 14.42
N GLN A 124 -3.63 2.09 13.26
CA GLN A 124 -4.10 1.64 11.96
C GLN A 124 -3.63 0.21 11.65
N ARG A 125 -2.41 -0.14 12.05
CA ARG A 125 -1.88 -1.50 11.90
C ARG A 125 -2.72 -2.51 12.67
N LYS A 126 -3.18 -2.19 13.89
CA LYS A 126 -4.11 -3.06 14.65
C LYS A 126 -5.40 -3.30 13.88
N ILE A 127 -5.94 -2.30 13.18
CA ILE A 127 -7.14 -2.43 12.34
C ILE A 127 -6.87 -3.40 11.19
N ILE A 128 -5.76 -3.22 10.45
CA ILE A 128 -5.36 -4.15 9.38
C ILE A 128 -5.28 -5.57 9.94
N MET A 129 -4.60 -5.78 11.07
CA MET A 129 -4.43 -7.12 11.66
C MET A 129 -5.77 -7.75 12.05
N HIS A 130 -6.68 -6.96 12.63
CA HIS A 130 -8.01 -7.43 12.99
C HIS A 130 -8.79 -7.92 11.76
N LYS A 131 -8.67 -7.23 10.62
CA LYS A 131 -9.31 -7.63 9.36
C LYS A 131 -8.65 -8.84 8.70
N ILE A 132 -7.33 -9.04 8.86
CA ILE A 132 -6.63 -10.21 8.29
C ILE A 132 -6.89 -11.48 9.10
N ARG A 133 -7.01 -11.38 10.42
CA ARG A 133 -7.06 -12.53 11.34
C ARG A 133 -8.10 -13.61 10.98
N PRO A 134 -9.36 -13.29 10.61
CA PRO A 134 -10.35 -14.30 10.22
C PRO A 134 -9.98 -15.08 8.95
N HIS A 135 -9.06 -14.54 8.13
CA HIS A 135 -8.71 -15.09 6.83
C HIS A 135 -7.40 -15.89 6.82
N ILE A 136 -6.69 -16.02 7.95
CA ILE A 136 -5.37 -16.67 8.02
C ILE A 136 -5.38 -18.07 7.39
N THR A 137 -6.34 -18.93 7.78
CA THR A 137 -6.45 -20.31 7.26
C THR A 137 -6.69 -20.34 5.74
N THR A 138 -7.47 -19.39 5.25
CA THR A 138 -7.79 -19.26 3.83
C THR A 138 -6.59 -18.75 3.03
N LEU A 139 -5.87 -17.74 3.54
CA LEU A 139 -4.70 -17.14 2.88
C LEU A 139 -3.56 -18.15 2.69
N ARG A 140 -3.41 -19.14 3.58
CA ARG A 140 -2.43 -20.24 3.41
C ARG A 140 -2.63 -21.03 2.11
N LYS A 141 -3.87 -21.09 1.60
CA LYS A 141 -4.22 -21.83 0.39
C LYS A 141 -4.01 -21.03 -0.89
N TYR A 142 -3.81 -19.71 -0.80
CA TYR A 142 -3.64 -18.85 -1.97
C TYR A 142 -2.15 -18.58 -2.25
N THR A 143 -1.77 -18.63 -3.54
CA THR A 143 -0.40 -18.42 -4.01
C THR A 143 0.21 -17.12 -3.49
N TYR A 144 -0.55 -16.02 -3.53
CA TYR A 144 -0.07 -14.71 -3.06
C TYR A 144 -0.42 -14.45 -1.58
N GLY A 145 -1.54 -15.01 -1.10
CA GLY A 145 -1.99 -14.84 0.29
C GLY A 145 -0.99 -15.34 1.33
N LYS A 146 -0.24 -16.41 1.05
CA LYS A 146 0.80 -16.93 1.94
C LYS A 146 1.94 -15.92 2.19
N HIS A 147 2.21 -15.00 1.26
CA HIS A 147 3.24 -13.97 1.44
C HIS A 147 2.85 -12.94 2.50
N ILE A 148 1.55 -12.64 2.61
CA ILE A 148 1.03 -11.79 3.68
C ILE A 148 1.31 -12.44 5.04
N LEU A 149 1.08 -13.75 5.18
CA LEU A 149 1.31 -14.46 6.43
C LEU A 149 2.80 -14.45 6.82
N ALA A 150 3.69 -14.72 5.86
CA ALA A 150 5.14 -14.64 6.09
C ALA A 150 5.57 -13.22 6.52
N LYS A 151 4.93 -12.18 5.99
CA LYS A 151 5.16 -10.79 6.39
C LYS A 151 4.71 -10.53 7.84
N LEU A 152 3.54 -11.04 8.23
CA LEU A 152 3.02 -10.92 9.59
C LEU A 152 3.90 -11.64 10.60
N GLU A 153 4.33 -12.86 10.30
CA GLU A 153 5.23 -13.62 11.17
C GLU A 153 6.53 -12.83 11.43
N LYS A 154 7.18 -12.30 10.38
CA LYS A 154 8.37 -11.45 10.52
C LYS A 154 8.10 -10.21 11.37
N TYR A 155 6.93 -9.60 11.23
CA TYR A 155 6.55 -8.45 12.05
C TYR A 155 6.42 -8.83 13.54
N TYR A 156 5.76 -9.95 13.85
CA TYR A 156 5.64 -10.43 15.24
C TYR A 156 6.99 -10.82 15.83
N LEU A 157 7.83 -11.53 15.08
CA LEU A 157 9.20 -11.86 15.48
C LEU A 157 10.04 -10.61 15.80
N LYS A 158 9.90 -9.54 15.00
CA LYS A 158 10.62 -8.28 15.21
C LYS A 158 10.07 -7.45 16.38
N ASN A 159 8.77 -7.54 16.66
CA ASN A 159 8.08 -6.68 17.63
C ASN A 159 7.60 -7.40 18.91
N ASN A 160 7.93 -8.69 19.09
CA ASN A 160 7.69 -9.46 20.32
C ASN A 160 8.47 -8.97 21.55
N ALA A 161 9.19 -7.84 21.46
CA ALA A 161 9.64 -7.11 22.64
C ALA A 161 8.52 -6.30 23.32
N ASP A 162 7.37 -6.10 22.66
CA ASP A 162 6.35 -5.13 23.11
C ASP A 162 4.91 -5.70 23.20
N LEU A 163 4.74 -7.00 22.95
CA LEU A 163 3.45 -7.68 23.09
C LEU A 163 3.69 -9.05 23.75
N GLY A 164 3.15 -9.21 24.96
CA GLY A 164 3.23 -10.43 25.76
C GLY A 164 2.77 -11.70 25.03
N PRO A 165 3.00 -12.88 25.64
CA PRO A 165 3.06 -14.14 24.92
C PRO A 165 1.77 -14.43 24.15
N VAL A 166 1.88 -14.55 22.83
CA VAL A 166 0.91 -15.28 22.01
C VAL A 166 1.20 -16.77 22.19
N GLY A 167 0.90 -17.28 23.39
CA GLY A 167 0.99 -18.69 23.73
C GLY A 167 -0.41 -19.24 23.99
N GLY A 168 -0.99 -19.91 22.99
CA GLY A 168 -2.00 -20.93 23.27
C GLY A 168 -1.30 -22.15 23.90
N PRO A 169 -1.95 -22.90 24.80
CA PRO A 169 -1.31 -23.99 25.53
C PRO A 169 -0.79 -25.07 24.56
N PRO A 170 0.36 -25.70 24.86
CA PRO A 170 0.78 -26.88 24.13
C PRO A 170 -0.25 -27.98 24.35
N ASN A 171 -0.62 -28.65 23.25
CA ASN A 171 -1.50 -29.81 23.26
C ASN A 171 -1.04 -30.82 24.31
N GLY A 172 -2.02 -31.31 25.06
CA GLY A 172 -1.83 -32.14 26.24
C GLY A 172 -1.06 -33.41 25.96
N MET A 173 -0.17 -33.72 26.90
CA MET A 173 0.13 -35.09 27.26
C MET A 173 -1.13 -35.71 27.86
N LEU A 174 -1.61 -36.79 27.24
CA LEU A 174 -2.07 -38.05 27.86
C LEU A 174 -2.14 -39.10 26.75
#